data_AF-A0A401H232-F1
#
_entry.id   AF-A0A401H232-F1
#
_cell.length_a   1.000
_cell.length_b   1.000
_cell.length_c   1.000
_cell.angle_alpha   90.00
_cell.angle_beta   90.00
_cell.angle_gamma   90.00
#
_symmetry.space_group_name_H-M   'P 1'
#
loop_
_entity.id
_entity.type
_entity.pdbx_description
1 polymer ?
#
loop_
_entity_poly.entity_id
_entity_poly.type
_entity_poly.pdbx_seq_one_letter_code
_entity_poly.pdbx_strand_id
1 'polypeptide(L)'
;MLPTLQITGLMRAQKIFSISTGINVNSLSISSDTEFYLFMDMRAEKKWASFNMTPCKWVEAAEAYNSRLEALNSAKGLPTVWKTPRALMDKLGELEPKILICIASKDYTSKRSNSEMFWMKHYLAVTLLKTPEQGDGKWRKTHTCTRCKRIMWPAQEGSRENHRKSYCTDGVRQTARKVQRLVDGKTESIMEEPPNFPQPQGIFMTGTHFHPVIFLKTIEDMYEQLVVQGGNGGALSMEFTAFTTLLEKRLKIHSDGMALFELYSSLEVASTSSVAKAIVECNEVKYLHVDCLCDEPETRNA
;
A
#
# COMPACT_ATOMS: atom_id res chain seq x y z
N MET A 1 1.82 -28.84 22.85
CA MET A 1 3.12 -28.23 22.51
C MET A 1 2.85 -26.93 21.78
N LEU A 2 3.50 -25.83 22.15
CA LEU A 2 3.38 -24.57 21.42
C LEU A 2 4.12 -24.67 20.09
N PRO A 3 3.65 -24.04 19.00
CA PRO A 3 4.35 -24.04 17.72
C PRO A 3 5.75 -23.44 17.88
N THR A 4 6.77 -24.11 17.32
CA THR A 4 8.12 -23.56 17.25
C THR A 4 8.14 -22.36 16.30
N LEU A 5 8.32 -21.17 16.87
CA LEU A 5 8.46 -19.92 16.11
C LEU A 5 9.78 -19.95 15.31
N GLN A 6 9.70 -19.90 13.98
CA GLN A 6 10.87 -19.78 13.11
C GLN A 6 11.42 -18.34 13.13
N ILE A 7 12.25 -18.04 14.13
CA ILE A 7 12.89 -16.72 14.36
C ILE A 7 14.41 -16.72 14.14
N THR A 8 14.93 -17.75 13.47
CA THR A 8 16.36 -17.88 13.15
C THR A 8 16.79 -16.82 12.13
N GLY A 9 17.93 -16.16 12.36
CA GLY A 9 18.47 -15.15 11.44
C GLY A 9 17.89 -13.73 11.55
N LEU A 10 16.97 -13.48 12.51
CA LEU A 10 16.42 -12.14 12.77
C LEU A 10 17.14 -11.42 13.92
N MET A 11 17.27 -10.09 13.83
CA MET A 11 17.71 -9.22 14.94
C MET A 11 16.69 -9.22 16.08
N ARG A 12 17.10 -8.85 17.31
CA ARG A 12 16.21 -8.88 18.51
C ARG A 12 14.88 -8.14 18.29
N ALA A 13 14.90 -6.93 17.74
CA ALA A 13 13.69 -6.16 17.44
C ALA A 13 12.83 -6.82 16.33
N GLN A 14 13.46 -7.41 15.33
CA GLN A 14 12.80 -8.12 14.23
C GLN A 14 12.08 -9.38 14.72
N LYS A 15 12.64 -10.08 15.72
CA LYS A 15 11.98 -11.21 16.38
C LYS A 15 10.71 -10.78 17.08
N ILE A 16 10.76 -9.70 17.88
CA ILE A 16 9.59 -9.17 18.58
C ILE A 16 8.50 -8.78 17.58
N PHE A 17 8.87 -8.08 16.50
CA PHE A 17 7.94 -7.73 15.43
C PHE A 17 7.27 -8.96 14.82
N SER A 18 8.05 -9.98 14.47
CA SER A 18 7.53 -11.18 13.81
C SER A 18 6.63 -12.01 14.72
N ILE A 19 6.93 -12.03 16.02
CA ILE A 19 6.08 -12.68 17.04
C ILE A 19 4.75 -11.93 17.19
N SER A 20 4.80 -10.60 17.26
CA SER A 20 3.61 -9.77 17.45
C SER A 20 2.67 -9.79 16.24
N THR A 21 3.23 -9.77 15.04
CA THR A 21 2.45 -9.60 13.79
C THR A 21 2.21 -10.90 13.03
N GLY A 22 2.93 -11.98 13.34
CA GLY A 22 2.97 -13.18 12.51
C GLY A 22 3.70 -12.98 11.17
N ILE A 23 4.20 -11.78 10.87
CA ILE A 23 4.84 -11.43 9.61
C ILE A 23 6.36 -11.51 9.76
N ASN A 24 7.02 -12.27 8.89
CA ASN A 24 8.47 -12.19 8.76
C ASN A 24 8.86 -10.80 8.22
N VAL A 25 9.52 -9.98 9.03
CA VAL A 25 9.93 -8.61 8.68
C VAL A 25 10.79 -8.52 7.40
N ASN A 26 11.55 -9.57 7.07
CA ASN A 26 12.36 -9.58 5.86
C ASN A 26 11.50 -9.72 4.59
N SER A 27 10.21 -10.09 4.70
CA SER A 27 9.26 -10.07 3.57
C SER A 27 8.91 -8.64 3.13
N LEU A 28 9.11 -7.66 4.02
CA LEU A 28 8.67 -6.27 3.83
C LEU A 28 9.69 -5.40 3.10
N SER A 29 10.87 -5.93 2.76
CA SER A 29 11.92 -5.17 2.08
C SER A 29 12.79 -6.03 1.18
N ILE A 30 13.32 -5.42 0.12
CA ILE A 30 14.39 -5.97 -0.72
C ILE A 30 15.71 -5.37 -0.22
N SER A 31 16.52 -6.18 0.46
CA SER A 31 17.65 -5.71 1.24
C SER A 31 18.97 -6.43 0.95
N SER A 32 18.94 -7.66 0.42
CA SER A 32 20.17 -8.37 0.06
C SER A 32 20.65 -8.04 -1.36
N ASP A 33 21.95 -8.21 -1.62
CA ASP A 33 22.54 -8.06 -2.96
C ASP A 33 21.81 -8.98 -3.98
N THR A 34 21.56 -10.24 -3.61
CA THR A 34 20.88 -11.20 -4.51
C THR A 34 19.47 -10.74 -4.85
N GLU A 35 18.70 -10.28 -3.85
CA GLU A 35 17.35 -9.76 -4.06
C GLU A 35 17.37 -8.49 -4.92
N PHE A 36 18.33 -7.60 -4.69
CA PHE A 36 18.48 -6.34 -5.42
C PHE A 36 18.81 -6.59 -6.90
N TYR A 37 19.80 -7.43 -7.20
CA TYR A 37 20.19 -7.72 -8.58
C TYR A 37 19.05 -8.42 -9.34
N LEU A 38 18.38 -9.40 -8.71
CA LEU A 38 17.19 -10.04 -9.29
C LEU A 38 16.09 -9.01 -9.57
N PHE A 39 15.83 -8.10 -8.63
CA PHE A 39 14.82 -7.05 -8.81
C PHE A 39 15.15 -6.14 -10.00
N MET A 40 16.41 -5.74 -10.14
CA MET A 40 16.87 -4.89 -11.24
C MET A 40 16.75 -5.59 -12.61
N ASP A 41 17.10 -6.88 -12.68
CA ASP A 41 16.94 -7.69 -13.89
C ASP A 41 15.47 -7.86 -14.27
N MET A 42 14.61 -8.21 -13.31
CA MET A 42 13.17 -8.35 -13.56
C MET A 42 12.51 -7.03 -13.95
N ARG A 43 12.89 -5.91 -13.30
CA ARG A 43 12.44 -4.58 -13.71
C ARG A 43 12.79 -4.30 -15.17
N ALA A 44 14.01 -4.61 -15.58
CA ALA A 44 14.47 -4.34 -16.95
C ALA A 44 13.81 -5.26 -17.99
N GLU A 45 13.55 -6.52 -17.64
CA GLU A 45 12.86 -7.50 -18.48
C GLU A 45 11.37 -7.18 -18.62
N LYS A 46 10.69 -6.99 -17.49
CA LYS A 46 9.23 -6.77 -17.42
C LYS A 46 8.81 -5.32 -17.59
N LYS A 47 9.78 -4.42 -17.79
CA LYS A 47 9.58 -2.98 -18.00
C LYS A 47 8.77 -2.32 -16.89
N TRP A 48 9.04 -2.67 -15.63
CA TRP A 48 8.32 -2.10 -14.49
C TRP A 48 8.62 -0.60 -14.34
N ALA A 49 7.55 0.20 -14.36
CA ALA A 49 7.55 1.64 -14.13
C ALA A 49 6.38 1.99 -13.20
N SER A 50 6.62 2.76 -12.14
CA SER A 50 5.64 3.00 -11.08
C SER A 50 4.32 3.58 -11.58
N PHE A 51 4.35 4.36 -12.66
CA PHE A 51 3.16 4.95 -13.27
C PHE A 51 2.33 3.99 -14.14
N ASN A 52 2.86 2.81 -14.47
CA ASN A 52 2.16 1.76 -15.22
C ASN A 52 1.73 0.56 -14.36
N MET A 53 2.06 0.58 -13.06
CA MET A 53 1.76 -0.47 -12.11
C MET A 53 0.49 -0.15 -11.32
N THR A 54 -0.53 -0.99 -11.49
CA THR A 54 -1.72 -1.02 -10.63
C THR A 54 -1.48 -1.94 -9.43
N PRO A 55 -2.32 -1.89 -8.36
CA PRO A 55 -2.23 -2.84 -7.25
C PRO A 55 -2.19 -4.31 -7.69
N CYS A 56 -3.12 -4.75 -8.55
CA CYS A 56 -3.12 -6.09 -9.12
C CYS A 56 -1.81 -6.44 -9.83
N LYS A 57 -1.26 -5.52 -10.64
CA LYS A 57 0.05 -5.74 -11.30
C LYS A 57 1.20 -5.87 -10.30
N TRP A 58 1.11 -5.23 -9.13
CA TRP A 58 2.09 -5.42 -8.07
C TRP A 58 1.99 -6.82 -7.43
N VAL A 59 0.79 -7.36 -7.30
CA VAL A 59 0.57 -8.75 -6.86
C VAL A 59 1.21 -9.72 -7.86
N GLU A 60 0.86 -9.61 -9.14
CA GLU A 60 1.45 -10.42 -10.23
C GLU A 60 2.99 -10.30 -10.28
N ALA A 61 3.52 -9.09 -10.12
CA ALA A 61 4.96 -8.86 -10.09
C ALA A 61 5.64 -9.52 -8.88
N ALA A 62 5.00 -9.49 -7.71
CA ALA A 62 5.50 -10.13 -6.51
C ALA A 62 5.50 -11.66 -6.63
N GLU A 63 4.44 -12.25 -7.17
CA GLU A 63 4.37 -13.69 -7.45
C GLU A 63 5.50 -14.13 -8.40
N ALA A 64 5.67 -13.42 -9.52
CA ALA A 64 6.73 -13.70 -10.47
C ALA A 64 8.12 -13.53 -9.85
N TYR A 65 8.31 -12.50 -9.01
CA TYR A 65 9.57 -12.23 -8.33
C TYR A 65 9.89 -13.32 -7.31
N ASN A 66 8.93 -13.69 -6.46
CA ASN A 66 9.10 -14.71 -5.44
C ASN A 66 9.39 -16.08 -6.05
N SER A 67 8.73 -16.43 -7.15
CA SER A 67 8.99 -17.68 -7.88
C SER A 67 10.44 -17.76 -8.37
N ARG A 68 10.98 -16.65 -8.91
CA ARG A 68 12.39 -16.62 -9.35
C ARG A 68 13.38 -16.58 -8.18
N LEU A 69 13.05 -15.85 -7.11
CA LEU A 69 13.86 -15.80 -5.91
C LEU A 69 13.97 -17.20 -5.27
N GLU A 70 12.86 -17.93 -5.24
CA GLU A 70 12.79 -19.30 -4.75
C GLU A 70 13.64 -20.26 -5.58
N ALA A 71 13.55 -20.19 -6.91
CA ALA A 71 14.40 -20.98 -7.80
C ALA A 71 15.90 -20.69 -7.57
N LEU A 72 16.29 -19.42 -7.45
CA LEU A 72 17.68 -19.02 -7.21
C LEU A 72 18.22 -19.49 -5.86
N ASN A 73 17.41 -19.43 -4.81
CA ASN A 73 17.80 -19.87 -3.48
C ASN A 73 17.83 -21.40 -3.38
N SER A 74 16.84 -22.08 -3.99
CA SER A 74 16.79 -23.54 -4.03
C SER A 74 18.01 -24.13 -4.73
N ALA A 75 18.46 -23.52 -5.83
CA ALA A 75 19.70 -23.90 -6.52
C ALA A 75 20.96 -23.76 -5.64
N LYS A 76 20.90 -22.97 -4.57
CA LYS A 76 21.98 -22.77 -3.59
C LYS A 76 21.74 -23.49 -2.25
N GLY A 77 20.64 -24.26 -2.12
CA GLY A 77 20.24 -24.90 -0.87
C GLY A 77 19.86 -23.91 0.25
N LEU A 78 19.42 -22.70 -0.11
CA LEU A 78 19.04 -21.65 0.83
C LEU A 78 17.52 -21.57 0.99
N PRO A 79 17.00 -21.26 2.19
CA PRO A 79 15.59 -20.98 2.39
C PRO A 79 15.19 -19.65 1.74
N THR A 80 13.94 -19.53 1.31
CA THR A 80 13.42 -18.32 0.66
C THR A 80 12.43 -17.59 1.55
N VAL A 81 12.66 -16.28 1.72
CA VAL A 81 11.68 -15.37 2.31
C VAL A 81 10.96 -14.65 1.18
N TRP A 82 9.69 -14.99 0.99
CA TRP A 82 8.84 -14.36 -0.02
C TRP A 82 8.62 -12.88 0.32
N LYS A 83 8.59 -12.04 -0.70
CA LYS A 83 8.41 -10.59 -0.61
C LYS A 83 6.97 -10.19 -0.87
N THR A 84 6.52 -9.15 -0.16
CA THR A 84 5.18 -8.60 -0.36
C THR A 84 5.14 -7.71 -1.63
N PRO A 85 3.96 -7.53 -2.26
CA PRO A 85 3.78 -6.55 -3.33
C PRO A 85 4.24 -5.14 -2.94
N ARG A 86 4.01 -4.78 -1.67
CA ARG A 86 4.44 -3.50 -1.11
C ARG A 86 5.95 -3.35 -1.07
N ALA A 87 6.70 -4.40 -0.75
CA ALA A 87 8.16 -4.37 -0.74
C ALA A 87 8.74 -4.03 -2.14
N LEU A 88 8.16 -4.60 -3.20
CA LEU A 88 8.55 -4.29 -4.58
C LEU A 88 8.19 -2.85 -4.97
N MET A 89 7.00 -2.39 -4.61
CA MET A 89 6.54 -1.02 -4.84
C MET A 89 7.46 0.01 -4.16
N ASP A 90 7.76 -0.19 -2.87
CA ASP A 90 8.62 0.71 -2.12
C ASP A 90 10.06 0.67 -2.66
N LYS A 91 10.56 -0.49 -3.10
CA LYS A 91 11.87 -0.59 -3.74
C LYS A 91 11.93 0.15 -5.07
N LEU A 92 10.88 0.05 -5.90
CA LEU A 92 10.82 0.80 -7.16
C LEU A 92 10.77 2.31 -6.90
N GLY A 93 9.97 2.75 -5.93
CA GLY A 93 9.87 4.15 -5.53
C GLY A 93 11.18 4.74 -4.98
N GLU A 94 12.02 3.92 -4.37
CA GLU A 94 13.38 4.30 -3.95
C GLU A 94 14.33 4.49 -5.16
N LEU A 95 14.19 3.63 -6.16
CA LEU A 95 15.13 3.54 -7.28
C LEU A 95 14.84 4.52 -8.40
N GLU A 96 13.58 4.74 -8.74
CA GLU A 96 13.22 5.61 -9.87
C GLU A 96 13.78 7.04 -9.76
N PRO A 97 13.73 7.73 -8.60
CA PRO A 97 14.38 9.02 -8.44
C PRO A 97 15.90 8.95 -8.66
N LYS A 98 16.57 7.87 -8.21
CA LYS A 98 18.02 7.68 -8.39
C LYS A 98 18.36 7.46 -9.86
N ILE A 99 17.56 6.66 -10.56
CA ILE A 99 17.69 6.42 -12.01
C ILE A 99 17.59 7.76 -12.76
N LEU A 100 16.59 8.58 -12.45
CA LEU A 100 16.39 9.87 -13.08
C LEU A 100 17.55 10.85 -12.84
N ILE A 101 18.08 10.89 -11.61
CA ILE A 101 19.26 11.71 -11.28
C ILE A 101 20.45 11.28 -12.13
N CYS A 102 20.71 9.97 -12.25
CA CYS A 102 21.83 9.47 -13.03
C CYS A 102 21.67 9.72 -14.54
N ILE A 103 20.46 9.55 -15.10
CA ILE A 103 20.21 9.87 -16.52
C ILE A 103 20.48 11.37 -16.78
N ALA A 104 20.05 12.24 -15.86
CA ALA A 104 20.28 13.68 -15.97
C ALA A 104 21.77 14.05 -15.86
N SER A 105 22.53 13.37 -14.98
CA SER A 105 23.97 13.63 -14.81
C SER A 105 24.86 12.95 -15.87
N LYS A 106 24.31 11.99 -16.64
CA LYS A 106 25.06 11.11 -17.55
C LYS A 106 26.22 10.37 -16.88
N ASP A 107 26.15 10.16 -15.56
CA ASP A 107 27.12 9.39 -14.80
C ASP A 107 26.52 8.02 -14.46
N TYR A 108 27.02 6.99 -15.14
CA TYR A 108 26.59 5.61 -15.00
C TYR A 108 27.61 4.78 -14.22
N THR A 109 28.64 5.39 -13.64
CA THR A 109 29.77 4.64 -13.07
C THR A 109 29.37 3.93 -11.78
N SER A 110 29.48 2.60 -11.76
CA SER A 110 29.32 1.83 -10.54
C SER A 110 30.51 2.02 -9.61
N LYS A 111 30.27 2.57 -8.41
CA LYS A 111 31.31 2.74 -7.38
C LYS A 111 32.05 1.44 -7.00
N ARG A 112 31.39 0.28 -7.17
CA ARG A 112 31.95 -1.03 -6.77
C ARG A 112 32.81 -1.67 -7.86
N SER A 113 32.44 -1.50 -9.12
CA SER A 113 33.07 -2.20 -10.25
C SER A 113 33.80 -1.27 -11.22
N ASN A 114 33.70 0.05 -11.01
CA ASN A 114 34.18 1.08 -11.93
C ASN A 114 33.70 0.88 -13.39
N SER A 115 32.53 0.25 -13.54
CA SER A 115 31.92 -0.07 -14.83
C SER A 115 30.55 0.59 -14.94
N GLU A 116 30.22 1.03 -16.15
CA GLU A 116 28.92 1.61 -16.48
C GLU A 116 27.88 0.57 -16.94
N MET A 117 28.33 -0.63 -17.32
CA MET A 117 27.51 -1.62 -18.03
C MET A 117 26.22 -1.97 -17.30
N PHE A 118 26.31 -2.21 -15.99
CA PHE A 118 25.14 -2.55 -15.18
C PHE A 118 24.13 -1.40 -15.18
N TRP A 119 24.58 -0.18 -14.86
CA TRP A 119 23.68 0.96 -14.74
C TRP A 119 23.12 1.39 -16.08
N MET A 120 23.92 1.39 -17.16
CA MET A 120 23.42 1.65 -18.52
C MET A 120 22.33 0.66 -18.91
N LYS A 121 22.54 -0.65 -18.69
CA LYS A 121 21.52 -1.68 -18.97
C LYS A 121 20.21 -1.36 -18.27
N HIS A 122 20.24 -1.07 -16.97
CA HIS A 122 19.01 -0.93 -16.18
C HIS A 122 18.36 0.46 -16.27
N TYR A 123 19.13 1.52 -16.47
CA TYR A 123 18.60 2.89 -16.59
C TYR A 123 17.95 3.13 -17.95
N LEU A 124 18.52 2.58 -19.02
CA LEU A 124 17.96 2.69 -20.37
C LEU A 124 16.85 1.65 -20.63
N ALA A 125 16.70 0.65 -19.76
CA ALA A 125 15.71 -0.41 -19.96
C ALA A 125 14.26 0.10 -19.93
N VAL A 126 13.97 1.19 -19.22
CA VAL A 126 12.60 1.70 -19.00
C VAL A 126 12.60 3.22 -19.09
N THR A 127 11.84 3.76 -20.05
CA THR A 127 11.65 5.20 -20.20
C THR A 127 10.76 5.75 -19.07
N LEU A 128 11.35 6.54 -18.17
CA LEU A 128 10.65 7.08 -17.01
C LEU A 128 10.03 8.47 -17.22
N LEU A 129 10.53 9.23 -18.19
CA LEU A 129 9.99 10.53 -18.59
C LEU A 129 9.85 10.55 -20.11
N LYS A 130 8.70 11.02 -20.60
CA LYS A 130 8.55 11.39 -22.01
C LYS A 130 9.24 12.75 -22.19
N THR A 131 10.34 12.77 -22.94
CA THR A 131 11.17 13.97 -23.16
C THR A 131 10.30 15.13 -23.67
N PRO A 132 10.50 16.38 -23.21
CA PRO A 132 9.98 17.52 -23.96
C PRO A 132 10.63 17.52 -25.35
N GLU A 133 9.81 17.61 -26.39
CA GLU A 133 10.30 17.95 -27.73
C GLU A 133 11.00 19.32 -27.62
N GLN A 134 12.28 19.35 -27.96
CA GLN A 134 13.12 20.53 -28.13
C GLN A 134 13.07 21.61 -27.03
N GLY A 135 14.07 21.58 -26.17
CA GLY A 135 14.50 22.75 -25.40
C GLY A 135 15.59 22.39 -24.41
N ASP A 136 16.60 23.25 -24.28
CA ASP A 136 17.69 23.21 -23.28
C ASP A 136 17.19 23.39 -21.82
N GLY A 137 16.02 22.84 -21.51
CA GLY A 137 15.35 22.96 -20.22
C GLY A 137 15.93 21.97 -19.23
N LYS A 138 16.55 22.48 -18.16
CA LYS A 138 16.89 21.74 -16.93
C LYS A 138 15.84 20.67 -16.63
N TRP A 139 16.28 19.43 -16.41
CA TRP A 139 15.42 18.33 -15.98
C TRP A 139 14.56 18.78 -14.81
N ARG A 140 13.23 18.79 -14.99
CA ARG A 140 12.30 19.18 -13.90
C ARG A 140 12.50 18.18 -12.75
N LYS A 141 12.59 18.70 -11.52
CA LYS A 141 12.64 17.85 -10.32
C LYS A 141 11.43 16.94 -10.32
N THR A 142 11.67 15.64 -10.45
CA THR A 142 10.58 14.66 -10.52
C THR A 142 10.08 14.40 -9.11
N HIS A 143 8.78 14.58 -8.90
CA HIS A 143 8.14 14.33 -7.61
C HIS A 143 7.59 12.91 -7.58
N THR A 144 7.74 12.25 -6.44
CA THR A 144 7.20 10.91 -6.18
C THR A 144 6.11 11.04 -5.13
N CYS A 145 4.94 10.44 -5.36
CA CYS A 145 3.88 10.40 -4.37
C CYS A 145 4.35 9.57 -3.16
N THR A 146 4.27 10.13 -1.96
CA THR A 146 4.73 9.47 -0.73
C THR A 146 3.91 8.21 -0.40
N ARG A 147 2.64 8.18 -0.81
CA ARG A 147 1.68 7.13 -0.47
C ARG A 147 1.75 5.93 -1.43
N CYS A 148 1.59 6.17 -2.74
CA CYS A 148 1.60 5.12 -3.78
C CYS A 148 2.95 4.92 -4.48
N LYS A 149 3.98 5.70 -4.12
CA LYS A 149 5.34 5.64 -4.66
C LYS A 149 5.47 5.87 -6.17
N ARG A 150 4.42 6.40 -6.81
CA ARG A 150 4.37 6.71 -8.23
C ARG A 150 5.09 8.02 -8.56
N ILE A 151 5.83 8.05 -9.66
CA ILE A 151 6.27 9.32 -10.29
C ILE A 151 5.04 10.14 -10.67
N MET A 152 4.95 11.38 -10.18
CA MET A 152 3.73 12.16 -10.29
C MET A 152 3.46 12.69 -11.71
N TRP A 153 4.49 13.10 -12.45
CA TRP A 153 4.30 13.73 -13.76
C TRP A 153 5.29 13.14 -14.79
N PRO A 154 5.10 11.88 -15.20
CA PRO A 154 5.98 11.23 -16.16
C PRO A 154 5.75 11.67 -17.61
N ALA A 155 4.63 12.37 -17.88
CA ALA A 155 4.21 12.79 -19.21
C ALA A 155 3.89 14.28 -19.28
N GLN A 156 3.52 14.75 -20.47
CA GLN A 156 3.09 16.13 -20.70
C GLN A 156 1.90 16.52 -19.81
N GLU A 157 1.72 17.83 -19.62
CA GLU A 157 0.63 18.39 -18.81
C GLU A 157 -0.74 17.90 -19.31
N GLY A 158 -1.65 17.60 -18.39
CA GLY A 158 -2.97 17.05 -18.70
C GLY A 158 -3.00 15.56 -19.05
N SER A 159 -1.85 14.88 -19.22
CA SER A 159 -1.83 13.44 -19.49
C SER A 159 -2.49 12.63 -18.37
N ARG A 160 -3.27 11.59 -18.75
CA ARG A 160 -3.88 10.64 -17.82
C ARG A 160 -2.84 9.80 -17.06
N GLU A 161 -1.61 9.72 -17.55
CA GLU A 161 -0.49 9.06 -16.85
C GLU A 161 0.02 9.86 -15.67
N ASN A 162 -0.33 11.15 -15.58
CA ASN A 162 0.04 11.98 -14.47
C ASN A 162 -0.79 11.65 -13.24
N HIS A 163 -0.11 11.51 -12.11
CA HIS A 163 -0.72 11.43 -10.80
C HIS A 163 -1.42 12.75 -10.46
N ARG A 164 -2.57 12.65 -9.80
CA ARG A 164 -3.33 13.82 -9.33
C ARG A 164 -2.60 14.47 -8.15
N LYS A 165 -2.80 15.77 -7.91
CA LYS A 165 -2.06 16.50 -6.86
C LYS A 165 -2.54 16.20 -5.44
N SER A 166 -3.83 15.92 -5.25
CA SER A 166 -4.45 15.82 -3.92
C SER A 166 -4.76 14.40 -3.45
N TYR A 167 -4.93 13.44 -4.36
CA TYR A 167 -5.29 12.05 -4.05
C TYR A 167 -4.62 11.05 -4.98
N CYS A 168 -4.58 9.78 -4.54
CA CYS A 168 -4.07 8.65 -5.29
C CYS A 168 -5.15 8.00 -6.16
N THR A 169 -4.78 6.96 -6.92
CA THR A 169 -5.68 6.22 -7.83
C THR A 169 -6.76 5.42 -7.12
N ASP A 170 -6.68 5.23 -5.81
CA ASP A 170 -7.73 4.66 -4.95
C ASP A 170 -8.66 5.72 -4.34
N GLY A 171 -8.54 6.98 -4.79
CA GLY A 171 -9.40 8.09 -4.35
C GLY A 171 -9.06 8.66 -2.97
N VAL A 172 -8.06 8.14 -2.28
CA VAL A 172 -7.63 8.62 -0.95
C VAL A 172 -6.66 9.79 -1.07
N ARG A 173 -6.78 10.78 -0.17
CA ARG A 173 -5.86 11.92 -0.10
C ARG A 173 -4.41 11.52 0.17
N GLN A 174 -3.45 12.33 -0.27
CA GLN A 174 -2.02 12.00 -0.14
C GLN A 174 -1.40 12.34 1.21
N THR A 175 -1.92 13.36 1.90
CA THR A 175 -1.32 13.92 3.11
C THR A 175 -2.28 13.89 4.28
N ALA A 176 -1.73 13.90 5.49
CA ALA A 176 -2.49 14.10 6.71
C ALA A 176 -3.26 15.43 6.67
N ARG A 177 -4.41 15.47 7.35
CA ARG A 177 -5.21 16.69 7.49
C ARG A 177 -5.38 17.00 8.97
N LYS A 178 -5.02 18.22 9.35
CA LYS A 178 -5.31 18.74 10.69
C LYS A 178 -6.81 18.98 10.78
N VAL A 179 -7.46 18.32 11.73
CA VAL A 179 -8.88 18.54 12.05
C VAL A 179 -9.01 18.96 13.50
N GLN A 180 -10.05 19.73 13.77
CA GLN A 180 -10.50 20.00 15.13
C GLN A 180 -11.74 19.16 15.35
N ARG A 181 -11.77 18.43 16.47
CA ARG A 181 -12.93 17.66 16.90
C ARG A 181 -13.25 18.02 18.34
N LEU A 182 -14.53 18.04 18.68
CA LEU A 182 -14.99 18.15 20.04
C LEU A 182 -15.06 16.72 20.60
N VAL A 183 -14.43 16.47 21.74
CA VAL A 183 -14.48 15.20 22.46
C VAL A 183 -14.77 15.55 23.90
N ASP A 184 -15.91 15.10 24.40
CA ASP A 184 -16.38 15.38 25.77
C ASP A 184 -16.38 16.89 26.09
N GLY A 185 -16.81 17.72 25.14
CA GLY A 185 -16.86 19.19 25.29
C GLY A 185 -15.52 19.90 25.17
N LYS A 186 -14.41 19.18 24.91
CA LYS A 186 -13.08 19.75 24.72
C LYS A 186 -12.69 19.72 23.24
N THR A 187 -12.25 20.87 22.71
CA THR A 187 -11.71 20.92 21.34
C THR A 187 -10.31 20.34 21.31
N GLU A 188 -10.16 19.22 20.61
CA GLU A 188 -8.89 18.59 20.33
C GLU A 188 -8.49 18.82 18.88
N SER A 189 -7.22 19.14 18.65
CA SER A 189 -6.67 19.16 17.30
C SER A 189 -5.89 17.89 17.04
N ILE A 190 -6.37 17.09 16.07
CA ILE A 190 -5.73 15.83 15.68
C ILE A 190 -5.20 15.93 14.24
N MET A 191 -4.12 15.20 13.98
CA MET A 191 -3.62 14.96 12.63
C MET A 191 -4.24 13.67 12.11
N GLU A 192 -5.15 13.79 11.16
CA GLU A 192 -5.86 12.65 10.61
C GLU A 192 -5.11 12.11 9.38
N GLU A 193 -4.37 11.01 9.60
CA GLU A 193 -3.58 10.33 8.58
C GLU A 193 -4.47 9.60 7.55
N PRO A 194 -4.13 9.67 6.24
CA PRO A 194 -4.83 8.88 5.23
C PRO A 194 -4.61 7.37 5.44
N PRO A 195 -5.57 6.52 5.06
CA PRO A 195 -5.38 5.07 5.09
C PRO A 195 -4.25 4.63 4.12
N ASN A 196 -3.66 3.46 4.35
CA ASN A 196 -2.56 2.95 3.55
C ASN A 196 -2.97 2.74 2.08
N PHE A 197 -2.03 2.89 1.13
CA PHE A 197 -2.29 2.57 -0.28
C PHE A 197 -1.97 1.10 -0.57
N PRO A 198 -2.78 0.42 -1.39
CA PRO A 198 -4.01 0.87 -2.05
C PRO A 198 -5.25 0.54 -1.21
N GLN A 199 -6.26 1.41 -1.20
CA GLN A 199 -7.59 1.04 -0.70
C GLN A 199 -8.44 0.43 -1.82
N PRO A 200 -9.41 -0.43 -1.48
CA PRO A 200 -10.42 -0.90 -2.44
C PRO A 200 -11.12 0.26 -3.16
N GLN A 201 -11.39 0.07 -4.45
CA GLN A 201 -11.92 1.12 -5.31
C GLN A 201 -13.32 1.57 -4.89
N GLY A 202 -13.57 2.88 -4.97
CA GLY A 202 -14.89 3.46 -4.70
C GLY A 202 -15.19 3.79 -3.23
N ILE A 203 -14.44 3.25 -2.27
CA ILE A 203 -14.60 3.61 -0.84
C ILE A 203 -14.28 5.09 -0.61
N PHE A 204 -13.22 5.58 -1.25
CA PHE A 204 -12.82 6.99 -1.18
C PHE A 204 -12.90 7.61 -2.57
N MET A 205 -13.30 8.89 -2.62
CA MET A 205 -13.38 9.63 -3.87
C MET A 205 -12.78 11.03 -3.70
N THR A 206 -11.95 11.41 -4.67
CA THR A 206 -11.29 12.73 -4.79
C THR A 206 -10.51 13.22 -3.58
N GLY A 207 -10.21 12.35 -2.62
CA GLY A 207 -9.59 12.67 -1.34
C GLY A 207 -10.50 13.38 -0.35
N THR A 208 -11.79 13.52 -0.66
CA THR A 208 -12.74 14.34 0.11
C THR A 208 -14.00 13.59 0.52
N HIS A 209 -14.35 12.48 -0.15
CA HIS A 209 -15.56 11.72 0.14
C HIS A 209 -15.25 10.31 0.63
N PHE A 210 -16.12 9.80 1.50
CA PHE A 210 -16.19 8.41 1.95
C PHE A 210 -17.54 7.82 1.55
N HIS A 211 -17.53 6.63 0.94
CA HIS A 211 -18.71 5.94 0.44
C HIS A 211 -19.06 4.73 1.34
N PRO A 212 -19.95 4.89 2.33
CA PRO A 212 -20.23 3.88 3.35
C PRO A 212 -20.83 2.59 2.78
N VAL A 213 -21.69 2.68 1.76
CA VAL A 213 -22.29 1.48 1.13
C VAL A 213 -21.23 0.61 0.45
N ILE A 214 -20.28 1.23 -0.26
CA ILE A 214 -19.19 0.51 -0.92
C ILE A 214 -18.24 -0.07 0.13
N PHE A 215 -17.97 0.69 1.20
CA PHE A 215 -17.18 0.24 2.34
C PHE A 215 -17.75 -1.03 2.99
N LEU A 216 -19.03 -1.04 3.36
CA LEU A 216 -19.68 -2.19 4.01
C LEU A 216 -19.68 -3.42 3.10
N LYS A 217 -20.05 -3.24 1.82
CA LYS A 217 -19.97 -4.33 0.83
C LYS A 217 -18.56 -4.89 0.69
N THR A 218 -17.54 -4.04 0.74
CA THR A 218 -16.15 -4.47 0.65
C THR A 218 -15.73 -5.30 1.88
N ILE A 219 -16.27 -4.99 3.07
CA ILE A 219 -16.04 -5.81 4.27
C ILE A 219 -16.62 -7.20 4.08
N GLU A 220 -17.86 -7.30 3.60
CA GLU A 220 -18.51 -8.58 3.29
C GLU A 220 -17.71 -9.38 2.26
N ASP A 221 -17.36 -8.77 1.13
CA ASP A 221 -16.58 -9.41 0.05
C ASP A 221 -15.20 -9.88 0.56
N MET A 222 -14.54 -9.10 1.42
CA MET A 222 -13.26 -9.46 2.00
C MET A 222 -13.39 -10.59 3.02
N TYR A 223 -14.41 -10.55 3.89
CA TYR A 223 -14.65 -11.58 4.89
C TYR A 223 -14.96 -12.93 4.21
N GLU A 224 -15.82 -12.92 3.21
CA GLU A 224 -16.15 -14.10 2.40
C GLU A 224 -14.88 -14.72 1.77
N GLN A 225 -14.05 -13.91 1.12
CA GLN A 225 -12.85 -14.43 0.45
C GLN A 225 -11.76 -14.92 1.41
N LEU A 226 -11.55 -14.23 2.54
CA LEU A 226 -10.43 -14.54 3.45
C LEU A 226 -10.82 -15.53 4.55
N VAL A 227 -12.03 -15.43 5.09
CA VAL A 227 -12.47 -16.22 6.25
C VAL A 227 -13.30 -17.41 5.80
N VAL A 228 -14.34 -17.20 5.00
CA VAL A 228 -15.26 -18.28 4.59
C VAL A 228 -14.58 -19.22 3.59
N GLN A 229 -13.92 -18.66 2.57
CA GLN A 229 -13.26 -19.43 1.52
C GLN A 229 -11.82 -19.83 1.89
N GLY A 230 -11.25 -19.25 2.96
CA GLY A 230 -9.86 -19.48 3.35
C GLY A 230 -8.83 -19.03 2.31
N GLY A 231 -9.18 -18.06 1.46
CA GLY A 231 -8.31 -17.52 0.41
C GLY A 231 -7.28 -16.51 0.93
N ASN A 232 -6.43 -16.04 0.03
CA ASN A 232 -5.40 -15.03 0.32
C ASN A 232 -5.71 -13.64 -0.29
N GLY A 233 -6.92 -13.45 -0.82
CA GLY A 233 -7.36 -12.23 -1.49
C GLY A 233 -6.93 -12.10 -2.97
N GLY A 234 -6.09 -13.02 -3.48
CA GLY A 234 -5.67 -13.06 -4.88
C GLY A 234 -5.20 -11.70 -5.41
N ALA A 235 -5.78 -11.28 -6.53
CA ALA A 235 -5.50 -10.00 -7.18
C ALA A 235 -5.76 -8.75 -6.30
N LEU A 236 -6.62 -8.87 -5.29
CA LEU A 236 -6.98 -7.81 -4.34
C LEU A 236 -6.19 -7.91 -3.03
N SER A 237 -5.24 -8.84 -2.91
CA SER A 237 -4.48 -9.07 -1.66
C SER A 237 -3.80 -7.81 -1.14
N MET A 238 -3.31 -6.94 -2.04
CA MET A 238 -2.69 -5.67 -1.66
C MET A 238 -3.71 -4.69 -1.07
N GLU A 239 -4.88 -4.57 -1.71
CA GLU A 239 -6.00 -3.76 -1.24
C GLU A 239 -6.54 -4.28 0.10
N PHE A 240 -6.79 -5.59 0.22
CA PHE A 240 -7.29 -6.20 1.45
C PHE A 240 -6.31 -6.03 2.61
N THR A 241 -5.00 -6.18 2.39
CA THR A 241 -4.00 -5.91 3.43
C THR A 241 -4.04 -4.46 3.93
N ALA A 242 -4.18 -3.50 3.02
CA ALA A 242 -4.27 -2.09 3.39
C ALA A 242 -5.64 -1.75 4.02
N PHE A 243 -6.69 -2.47 3.63
CA PHE A 243 -8.04 -2.31 4.17
C PHE A 243 -8.17 -2.91 5.57
N THR A 244 -7.60 -4.08 5.84
CA THR A 244 -7.53 -4.63 7.21
C THR A 244 -6.76 -3.72 8.15
N THR A 245 -5.66 -3.12 7.68
CA THR A 245 -4.93 -2.11 8.47
C THR A 245 -5.79 -0.86 8.76
N LEU A 246 -6.69 -0.49 7.86
CA LEU A 246 -7.65 0.59 8.09
C LEU A 246 -8.67 0.20 9.16
N LEU A 247 -9.24 -1.01 9.06
CA LEU A 247 -10.17 -1.54 10.05
C LEU A 247 -9.52 -1.64 11.43
N GLU A 248 -8.32 -2.21 11.54
CA GLU A 248 -7.59 -2.32 12.82
C GLU A 248 -7.44 -0.97 13.53
N LYS A 249 -7.19 0.11 12.77
CA LYS A 249 -6.99 1.45 13.34
C LYS A 249 -8.28 2.11 13.83
N ARG A 250 -9.40 1.84 13.17
CA ARG A 250 -10.63 2.65 13.30
C ARG A 250 -11.87 1.87 13.72
N LEU A 251 -11.86 0.56 13.63
CA LEU A 251 -12.91 -0.31 14.14
C LEU A 251 -12.78 -0.43 15.66
N LYS A 252 -13.88 -0.20 16.36
CA LYS A 252 -14.01 -0.33 17.81
C LYS A 252 -15.06 -1.40 18.09
N ILE A 253 -14.68 -2.38 18.90
CA ILE A 253 -15.62 -3.38 19.41
C ILE A 253 -16.06 -2.91 20.79
N HIS A 254 -17.35 -2.67 20.95
CA HIS A 254 -17.95 -2.25 22.20
C HIS A 254 -18.33 -3.46 23.06
N SER A 255 -18.56 -3.25 24.36
CA SER A 255 -18.82 -4.31 25.34
C SER A 255 -20.10 -5.11 25.08
N ASP A 256 -21.01 -4.56 24.28
CA ASP A 256 -22.24 -5.18 23.80
C ASP A 256 -22.05 -5.97 22.49
N GLY A 257 -20.82 -6.10 22.01
CA GLY A 257 -20.49 -6.78 20.76
C GLY A 257 -20.64 -5.90 19.52
N MET A 258 -21.06 -4.63 19.65
CA MET A 258 -21.22 -3.75 18.49
C MET A 258 -19.86 -3.37 17.87
N ALA A 259 -19.75 -3.57 16.56
CA ALA A 259 -18.61 -3.16 15.76
C ALA A 259 -18.86 -1.77 15.13
N LEU A 260 -18.15 -0.75 15.62
CA LEU A 260 -18.28 0.64 15.19
C LEU A 260 -17.01 1.12 14.49
N PHE A 261 -17.12 1.56 13.24
CA PHE A 261 -16.02 2.16 12.49
C PHE A 261 -16.01 3.67 12.66
N GLU A 262 -14.98 4.22 13.30
CA GLU A 262 -14.79 5.67 13.44
C GLU A 262 -14.67 6.32 12.05
N LEU A 263 -15.54 7.29 11.74
CA LEU A 263 -15.53 8.01 10.46
C LEU A 263 -14.47 9.11 10.44
N TYR A 264 -13.98 9.43 9.25
CA TYR A 264 -13.00 10.50 9.09
C TYR A 264 -13.68 11.87 9.24
N SER A 265 -13.26 12.69 10.21
CA SER A 265 -13.88 14.00 10.45
C SER A 265 -13.68 14.97 9.29
N SER A 266 -12.65 14.75 8.47
CA SER A 266 -12.36 15.59 7.31
C SER A 266 -12.97 15.12 5.99
N LEU A 267 -13.70 14.00 5.99
CA LEU A 267 -14.34 13.47 4.80
C LEU A 267 -15.85 13.69 4.85
N GLU A 268 -16.41 14.01 3.70
CA GLU A 268 -17.85 14.04 3.49
C GLU A 268 -18.36 12.62 3.28
N VAL A 269 -19.41 12.25 4.03
CA VAL A 269 -20.05 10.94 3.85
C VAL A 269 -21.01 11.03 2.67
N ALA A 270 -20.70 10.29 1.61
CA ALA A 270 -21.53 10.25 0.41
C ALA A 270 -22.84 9.50 0.67
N SER A 271 -23.94 10.00 0.10
CA SER A 271 -25.26 9.35 0.10
C SER A 271 -25.75 8.92 1.49
N THR A 272 -25.71 9.85 2.45
CA THR A 272 -26.10 9.62 3.86
C THR A 272 -27.50 9.02 4.01
N SER A 273 -28.46 9.34 3.13
CA SER A 273 -29.84 8.85 3.23
C SER A 273 -29.96 7.32 3.28
N SER A 274 -29.11 6.60 2.56
CA SER A 274 -29.13 5.13 2.47
C SER A 274 -28.57 4.44 3.72
N VAL A 275 -27.73 5.12 4.49
CA VAL A 275 -27.03 4.56 5.66
C VAL A 275 -27.24 5.40 6.92
N ALA A 276 -28.17 6.37 6.91
CA ALA A 276 -28.33 7.34 8.00
C ALA A 276 -28.59 6.65 9.33
N LYS A 277 -29.34 5.53 9.31
CA LYS A 277 -29.63 4.71 10.49
C LYS A 277 -28.41 3.95 11.03
N ALA A 278 -27.43 3.68 10.17
CA ALA A 278 -26.19 3.00 10.53
C ALA A 278 -25.11 3.99 11.01
N ILE A 279 -25.33 5.31 10.88
CA ILE A 279 -24.39 6.31 11.39
C ILE A 279 -24.87 6.75 12.76
N VAL A 280 -24.03 6.52 13.77
CA VAL A 280 -24.29 6.91 15.15
C VAL A 280 -23.26 7.94 15.59
N GLU A 281 -23.65 8.79 16.54
CA GLU A 281 -22.77 9.78 17.13
C GLU A 281 -22.58 9.43 18.61
N CYS A 282 -21.33 9.20 19.00
CA CYS A 282 -20.95 8.88 20.37
C CYS A 282 -19.85 9.86 20.79
N ASN A 283 -20.09 10.63 21.85
CA ASN A 283 -19.19 11.70 22.32
C ASN A 283 -18.74 12.63 21.18
N GLU A 284 -19.70 13.06 20.35
CA GLU A 284 -19.50 13.99 19.21
C GLU A 284 -18.59 13.44 18.10
N VAL A 285 -18.26 12.15 18.15
CA VAL A 285 -17.56 11.42 17.11
C VAL A 285 -18.56 10.57 16.35
N LYS A 286 -18.50 10.63 15.01
CA LYS A 286 -19.38 9.84 14.14
C LYS A 286 -18.77 8.48 13.86
N TYR A 287 -19.59 7.45 14.00
CA TYR A 287 -19.27 6.07 13.72
C TYR A 287 -20.24 5.50 12.70
N LEU A 288 -19.76 4.53 11.93
CA LEU A 288 -20.57 3.68 11.08
C LEU A 288 -20.69 2.30 11.72
N HIS A 289 -21.91 1.81 11.87
CA HIS A 289 -22.20 0.43 12.22
C HIS A 289 -21.66 -0.52 11.16
N VAL A 290 -20.91 -1.53 11.59
CA VAL A 290 -20.39 -2.60 10.74
C VAL A 290 -21.05 -3.90 11.15
N ASP A 291 -22.37 -3.96 10.97
CA ASP A 291 -23.20 -5.05 11.49
C ASP A 291 -22.82 -6.43 10.90
N CYS A 292 -22.22 -6.45 9.69
CA CYS A 292 -21.71 -7.68 9.07
C CYS A 292 -20.54 -8.34 9.82
N LEU A 293 -19.94 -7.66 10.80
CA LEU A 293 -18.89 -8.22 11.67
C LEU A 293 -19.39 -8.50 13.10
N CYS A 294 -20.67 -8.24 13.40
CA CYS A 294 -21.25 -8.59 14.68
C CYS A 294 -21.62 -10.08 14.68
N ASP A 295 -21.24 -10.80 15.72
CA ASP A 295 -21.74 -12.17 15.92
C ASP A 295 -23.26 -12.12 16.14
N GLU A 296 -24.01 -13.09 15.62
CA GLU A 296 -25.42 -13.20 15.98
C GLU A 296 -25.52 -13.35 17.51
N PRO A 297 -26.45 -12.64 18.17
CA PRO A 297 -26.62 -12.81 19.60
C PRO A 297 -26.86 -14.28 19.87
N GLU A 298 -25.97 -14.92 20.65
CA GLU A 298 -26.16 -16.28 21.12
C GLU A 298 -27.60 -16.40 21.58
N THR A 299 -28.38 -17.21 20.87
CA THR A 299 -29.73 -17.56 21.30
C THR A 299 -29.53 -18.23 22.66
N ARG A 300 -29.76 -17.45 23.72
CA ARG A 300 -29.76 -17.94 25.10
C ARG A 300 -30.87 -18.99 25.15
N ASN A 301 -30.50 -20.24 24.94
CA ASN A 301 -31.35 -21.39 25.18
C ASN A 301 -31.73 -21.33 26.66
N ALA A 302 -33.02 -21.07 26.89
CA ALA A 302 -33.68 -21.16 28.18
C ALA A 302 -33.68 -22.62 28.68
#